data_AF-R6M5S9-F1
#
_entry.id   AF-R6M5S9-F1
#
_cell.length_a   1.000
_cell.length_b   1.000
_cell.length_c   1.000
_cell.angle_alpha   90.00
_cell.angle_beta   90.00
_cell.angle_gamma   90.00
#
_symmetry.space_group_name_H-M   'P 1'
#
loop_
_entity.id
_entity.type
_entity.pdbx_description
1 polymer ?
#
loop_
_entity_poly.entity_id
_entity_poly.type
_entity_poly.pdbx_seq_one_letter_code
_entity_poly.pdbx_strand_id
1 'polypeptide(L)'
;MKKIVSLFIFLLLLVGCSLSNSPTSKVEELLNKYQTLDSDIKSGIDDVLKEENLNDSQKERYRKVIEKQYRNLAYEVKDERIDGDTATITVEIEVIDYKKQVNDTNNYYQGKTDYTVEDYNNTKLDKLEKAKDKVKYTIDFEVKKDSNGNWKLSSLSNETIKKIQGMY
;
A
#
# COMPACT_ATOMS: atom_id res chain seq x y z
N MET A 1 -18.58 -16.58 14.28
CA MET A 1 -17.96 -15.47 13.52
C MET A 1 -16.50 -15.39 13.91
N LYS A 2 -15.61 -16.01 13.13
CA LYS A 2 -14.17 -15.97 13.41
C LYS A 2 -13.63 -14.66 12.82
N LYS A 3 -13.14 -13.81 13.70
CA LYS A 3 -12.44 -12.57 13.39
C LYS A 3 -11.27 -12.94 12.46
N ILE A 4 -11.28 -12.46 11.22
CA ILE A 4 -10.13 -12.59 10.33
C ILE A 4 -9.11 -11.59 10.86
N VAL A 5 -8.18 -12.11 11.64
CA VAL A 5 -7.07 -11.37 12.23
C VAL A 5 -6.15 -10.97 11.08
N SER A 6 -6.24 -9.69 10.75
CA SER A 6 -5.23 -8.89 10.06
C SER A 6 -3.84 -9.20 10.62
N LEU A 7 -3.07 -10.06 9.94
CA LEU A 7 -1.68 -10.36 10.28
C LEU A 7 -0.79 -9.76 9.19
N PHE A 8 -0.56 -8.44 9.26
CA PHE A 8 0.40 -7.76 8.40
C PHE A 8 1.82 -8.25 8.77
N ILE A 9 2.34 -9.19 8.00
CA ILE A 9 3.73 -9.63 8.11
C ILE A 9 4.63 -8.48 7.63
N PHE A 10 5.39 -7.95 8.58
CA PHE A 10 6.52 -7.05 8.37
C PHE A 10 7.52 -7.71 7.41
N LEU A 11 7.67 -7.18 6.19
CA LEU A 11 8.85 -7.45 5.37
C LEU A 11 9.73 -6.20 5.33
N LEU A 12 10.67 -6.17 6.29
CA LEU A 12 11.83 -5.30 6.30
C LEU A 12 12.73 -5.70 5.12
N LEU A 13 12.86 -4.83 4.13
CA LEU A 13 13.87 -5.00 3.09
C LEU A 13 14.88 -3.87 3.22
N LEU A 14 16.06 -4.29 3.65
CA LEU A 14 17.26 -3.49 3.83
C LEU A 14 17.58 -2.79 2.51
N VAL A 15 17.46 -1.47 2.48
CA VAL A 15 17.84 -0.65 1.33
C VAL A 15 19.34 -0.79 1.04
N GLY A 16 19.64 -1.33 -0.15
CA GLY A 16 20.95 -1.25 -0.78
C GLY A 16 21.35 0.19 -1.06
N CYS A 17 22.65 0.46 -1.23
CA CYS A 17 23.17 1.81 -1.41
C CYS A 17 22.50 2.54 -2.59
N SER A 18 21.76 3.61 -2.29
CA SER A 18 21.29 4.59 -3.28
C SER A 18 22.41 5.58 -3.65
N LEU A 19 22.36 6.11 -4.87
CA LEU A 19 23.30 7.13 -5.40
C LEU A 19 23.24 8.48 -4.64
N SER A 20 22.16 8.73 -3.89
CA SER A 20 21.98 9.90 -3.03
C SER A 20 21.74 9.48 -1.58
N ASN A 21 22.35 10.18 -0.63
CA ASN A 21 22.18 9.98 0.81
C ASN A 21 21.49 11.19 1.45
N SER A 22 20.26 11.50 1.03
CA SER A 22 19.40 12.51 1.67
C SER A 22 18.12 11.87 2.23
N PRO A 23 17.46 12.47 3.24
CA PRO A 23 16.18 11.98 3.75
C PRO A 23 15.12 11.82 2.65
N THR A 24 14.89 12.88 1.85
CA THR A 24 13.96 12.84 0.72
C THR A 24 14.25 11.68 -0.24
N SER A 25 15.52 11.44 -0.59
CA SER A 25 15.86 10.35 -1.51
C SER A 25 15.46 8.95 -1.02
N LYS A 26 15.40 8.74 0.31
CA LYS A 26 14.97 7.45 0.87
C LYS A 26 13.47 7.22 0.74
N VAL A 27 12.70 8.31 0.79
CA VAL A 27 11.26 8.27 0.58
C VAL A 27 10.95 8.12 -0.91
N GLU A 28 11.64 8.85 -1.78
CA GLU A 28 11.51 8.71 -3.22
C GLU A 28 11.91 7.30 -3.70
N GLU A 29 12.97 6.70 -3.14
CA GLU A 29 13.35 5.31 -3.43
C GLU A 29 12.24 4.33 -3.08
N LEU A 30 11.62 4.46 -1.90
CA LEU A 30 10.48 3.64 -1.51
C LEU A 30 9.30 3.78 -2.48
N LEU A 31 8.89 5.02 -2.78
CA LEU A 31 7.74 5.28 -3.66
C LEU A 31 8.03 4.80 -5.09
N ASN A 32 9.27 4.94 -5.55
CA ASN A 32 9.72 4.39 -6.82
C ASN A 32 9.66 2.85 -6.83
N LYS A 33 10.03 2.17 -5.74
CA LYS A 33 9.86 0.71 -5.64
C LYS A 33 8.39 0.29 -5.84
N TYR A 34 7.44 1.02 -5.27
CA TYR A 34 6.01 0.79 -5.52
C TYR A 34 5.67 1.00 -7.00
N GLN A 35 6.01 2.15 -7.57
CA GLN A 35 5.67 2.50 -8.95
C GLN A 35 6.27 1.54 -9.99
N THR A 36 7.50 1.07 -9.74
CA THR A 36 8.24 0.15 -10.62
C THR A 36 7.92 -1.32 -10.35
N LEU A 37 7.15 -1.62 -9.30
CA LEU A 37 6.91 -2.97 -8.81
C LEU A 37 8.22 -3.76 -8.65
N ASP A 38 9.12 -3.18 -7.86
CA ASP A 38 10.35 -3.80 -7.43
C ASP A 38 10.09 -5.22 -6.87
N SER A 39 11.08 -6.11 -6.93
CA SER A 39 10.92 -7.52 -6.53
C SER A 39 10.39 -7.67 -5.12
N ASP A 40 10.83 -6.77 -4.23
CA ASP A 40 10.40 -6.65 -2.85
C ASP A 40 8.89 -6.40 -2.74
N ILE A 41 8.38 -5.47 -3.55
CA ILE A 41 6.95 -5.12 -3.60
C ILE A 41 6.14 -6.29 -4.17
N LYS A 42 6.62 -6.95 -5.23
CA LYS A 42 5.96 -8.12 -5.81
C LYS A 42 5.88 -9.28 -4.82
N SER A 43 6.96 -9.56 -4.09
CA SER A 43 6.95 -10.58 -3.04
C SER A 43 5.94 -10.24 -1.95
N GLY A 44 5.87 -8.99 -1.51
CA GLY A 44 4.86 -8.55 -0.55
C GLY A 44 3.42 -8.72 -1.04
N ILE A 45 3.16 -8.49 -2.34
CA ILE A 45 1.85 -8.77 -2.95
C ILE A 45 1.55 -10.27 -2.89
N ASP A 46 2.52 -11.12 -3.25
CA ASP A 46 2.35 -12.57 -3.24
C ASP A 46 2.05 -13.10 -1.83
N ASP A 47 2.69 -12.54 -0.81
CA ASP A 47 2.45 -12.93 0.59
C ASP A 47 1.03 -12.56 1.04
N VAL A 48 0.55 -11.35 0.71
CA VAL A 48 -0.85 -10.97 0.98
C VAL A 48 -1.83 -11.90 0.27
N LEU A 49 -1.58 -12.24 -1.00
CA LEU A 49 -2.48 -13.12 -1.77
C LEU A 49 -2.50 -14.56 -1.29
N LYS A 50 -1.46 -15.03 -0.57
CA LYS A 50 -1.45 -16.36 0.06
C LYS A 50 -2.43 -16.44 1.23
N GLU A 51 -2.61 -15.35 1.97
CA GLU A 51 -3.47 -15.30 3.16
C GLU A 51 -4.96 -15.09 2.82
N GLU A 52 -5.26 -14.58 1.63
CA GLU A 52 -6.63 -14.31 1.19
C GLU A 52 -7.40 -15.58 0.81
N ASN A 53 -8.67 -15.65 1.23
CA ASN A 53 -9.61 -16.70 0.82
C ASN A 53 -10.19 -16.42 -0.57
N LEU A 54 -9.33 -16.54 -1.59
CA LEU A 54 -9.62 -16.35 -3.00
C LEU A 54 -9.22 -17.59 -3.80
N ASN A 55 -9.95 -17.91 -4.86
CA ASN A 55 -9.48 -18.92 -5.83
C ASN A 55 -8.37 -18.34 -6.74
N ASP A 56 -7.70 -19.19 -7.52
CA ASP A 56 -6.53 -18.76 -8.32
C ASP A 56 -6.87 -17.65 -9.33
N SER A 57 -8.04 -17.72 -9.96
CA SER A 57 -8.52 -16.67 -10.88
C SER A 57 -8.71 -15.34 -10.14
N GLN A 58 -9.32 -15.38 -8.96
CA GLN A 58 -9.55 -14.21 -8.12
C GLN A 58 -8.24 -13.62 -7.58
N LYS A 59 -7.25 -14.45 -7.23
CA LYS A 59 -5.92 -13.99 -6.81
C LYS A 59 -5.21 -13.24 -7.93
N GLU A 60 -5.28 -13.74 -9.16
CA GLU A 60 -4.67 -13.07 -10.31
C GLU A 60 -5.35 -11.73 -10.64
N ARG A 61 -6.68 -11.68 -10.53
CA ARG A 61 -7.44 -10.43 -10.63
C ARG A 61 -7.03 -9.44 -9.55
N TYR A 62 -6.92 -9.90 -8.30
CA TYR A 62 -6.56 -9.03 -7.19
C TYR A 62 -5.11 -8.53 -7.28
N ARG A 63 -4.17 -9.37 -7.76
CA ARG A 63 -2.80 -8.96 -8.08
C ARG A 63 -2.80 -7.76 -9.02
N LYS A 64 -3.55 -7.85 -10.13
CA LYS A 64 -3.66 -6.75 -11.12
C LYS A 64 -4.23 -5.47 -10.52
N VAL A 65 -5.20 -5.57 -9.61
CA VAL A 65 -5.77 -4.43 -8.88
C VAL A 65 -4.70 -3.73 -8.02
N ILE A 66 -3.91 -4.50 -7.26
CA ILE A 66 -2.84 -3.98 -6.40
C ILE A 66 -1.70 -3.39 -7.24
N GLU A 67 -1.26 -4.08 -8.29
CA GLU A 67 -0.23 -3.59 -9.20
C GLU A 67 -0.64 -2.29 -9.90
N LYS A 68 -1.89 -2.22 -10.38
CA LYS A 68 -2.47 -1.00 -10.98
C LYS A 68 -2.41 0.16 -9.99
N GLN A 69 -2.72 -0.09 -8.73
CA GLN A 69 -2.69 0.91 -7.68
C GLN A 69 -1.28 1.45 -7.43
N TYR A 70 -0.29 0.56 -7.30
CA TYR A 70 1.09 0.98 -7.07
C TYR A 70 1.71 1.68 -8.29
N ARG A 71 1.46 1.21 -9.52
CA ARG A 71 1.93 1.88 -10.76
C ARG A 71 1.33 3.27 -10.94
N ASN A 72 0.08 3.48 -10.50
CA ASN A 72 -0.62 4.76 -10.65
C ASN A 72 -0.52 5.67 -9.42
N LEU A 73 0.21 5.26 -8.37
CA LEU A 73 0.46 6.11 -7.22
C LEU A 73 1.20 7.36 -7.70
N ALA A 74 0.57 8.52 -7.54
CA ALA A 74 1.21 9.81 -7.77
C ALA A 74 1.59 10.41 -6.41
N TYR A 75 2.67 11.16 -6.37
CA TYR A 75 3.11 11.80 -5.13
C TYR A 75 3.80 13.14 -5.39
N GLU A 76 3.78 13.98 -4.36
CA GLU A 76 4.50 15.26 -4.31
C GLU A 76 5.09 15.44 -2.91
N VAL A 77 6.40 15.66 -2.84
CA VAL A 77 7.08 16.04 -1.59
C VAL A 77 6.67 17.47 -1.25
N LYS A 78 6.08 17.66 -0.08
CA LYS A 78 5.55 18.95 0.38
C LYS A 78 6.52 19.66 1.32
N ASP A 79 7.23 18.91 2.16
CA ASP A 79 8.15 19.47 3.14
C ASP A 79 9.22 18.45 3.55
N GLU A 80 10.40 18.96 3.93
CA GLU A 80 11.47 18.21 4.59
C GLU A 80 11.90 18.96 5.85
N ARG A 81 11.76 18.30 6.99
CA ARG A 81 12.22 18.81 8.29
C ARG A 81 13.30 17.89 8.85
N ILE A 82 14.49 18.44 9.08
CA ILE A 82 15.60 17.73 9.72
C ILE A 82 15.72 18.18 11.18
N ASP A 83 15.76 17.23 12.10
CA ASP A 83 15.98 17.41 13.54
C ASP A 83 17.08 16.44 14.02
N GLY A 84 18.32 16.91 13.96
CA GLY A 84 19.51 16.12 14.30
C GLY A 84 19.70 14.88 13.41
N ASP A 85 19.47 13.72 14.02
CA ASP A 85 19.60 12.40 13.35
C ASP A 85 18.25 11.83 12.91
N THR A 86 17.18 12.61 13.02
CA THR A 86 15.86 12.26 12.48
C THR A 86 15.46 13.31 11.44
N ALA A 87 14.73 12.87 10.42
CA ALA A 87 14.08 13.75 9.47
C ALA A 87 12.65 13.27 9.21
N THR A 88 11.76 14.22 8.97
CA THR A 88 10.38 13.98 8.58
C THR A 88 10.17 14.52 7.17
N ILE A 89 9.72 13.65 6.27
CA ILE A 89 9.39 14.01 4.89
C ILE A 89 7.88 13.94 4.74
N THR A 90 7.28 15.10 4.52
CA THR A 90 5.84 15.22 4.32
C THR A 90 5.54 15.03 2.84
N VAL A 91 4.73 14.04 2.50
CA VAL A 91 4.37 13.72 1.12
C VAL A 91 2.85 13.71 0.98
N GLU A 92 2.35 14.39 -0.04
CA GLU A 92 0.99 14.19 -0.53
C GLU A 92 1.01 13.07 -1.56
N ILE A 93 0.22 12.02 -1.34
CA ILE A 93 -0.01 10.97 -2.34
C ILE A 93 -1.42 11.08 -2.90
N GLU A 94 -1.60 10.66 -4.15
CA GLU A 94 -2.89 10.48 -4.80
C GLU A 94 -3.02 9.03 -5.30
N VAL A 95 -4.11 8.38 -4.90
CA VAL A 95 -4.33 6.94 -5.06
C VAL A 95 -5.78 6.65 -5.46
N ILE A 96 -6.06 5.46 -6.01
CA ILE A 96 -7.44 5.04 -6.29
C ILE A 96 -8.14 4.72 -4.96
N ASP A 97 -9.36 5.19 -4.78
CA ASP A 97 -10.17 4.96 -3.58
C ASP A 97 -10.83 3.57 -3.60
N TYR A 98 -10.03 2.55 -3.28
CA TYR A 98 -10.51 1.18 -3.15
C TYR A 98 -11.33 0.96 -1.88
N LYS A 99 -11.10 1.74 -0.82
CA LYS A 99 -11.90 1.72 0.40
C LYS A 99 -13.36 1.96 0.10
N LYS A 100 -13.67 2.95 -0.73
CA LYS A 100 -15.02 3.23 -1.22
C LYS A 100 -15.65 2.02 -1.89
N GLN A 101 -14.93 1.35 -2.79
CA GLN A 101 -15.46 0.17 -3.51
C GLN A 101 -15.72 -1.03 -2.59
N VAL A 102 -14.85 -1.23 -1.61
CA VAL A 102 -15.03 -2.28 -0.60
C VAL A 102 -16.25 -1.97 0.28
N ASN A 103 -16.41 -0.72 0.72
CA ASN A 103 -17.59 -0.29 1.47
C ASN A 103 -18.88 -0.46 0.64
N ASP A 104 -18.86 -0.06 -0.64
CA ASP A 104 -19.99 -0.22 -1.56
C ASP A 104 -20.33 -1.70 -1.80
N THR A 105 -19.34 -2.58 -1.77
CA THR A 105 -19.56 -4.04 -1.83
C THR A 105 -20.22 -4.53 -0.55
N ASN A 106 -19.68 -4.16 0.61
CA ASN A 106 -20.24 -4.53 1.91
C ASN A 106 -21.70 -4.08 2.05
N ASN A 107 -21.99 -2.84 1.67
CA ASN A 107 -23.34 -2.28 1.70
C ASN A 107 -24.29 -3.03 0.76
N TYR A 108 -23.83 -3.41 -0.43
CA TYR A 108 -24.65 -4.18 -1.39
C TYR A 108 -25.03 -5.57 -0.86
N TYR A 109 -24.15 -6.21 -0.11
CA TYR A 109 -24.40 -7.52 0.50
C TYR A 109 -25.02 -7.44 1.90
N GLN A 110 -25.17 -6.25 2.46
CA GLN A 110 -25.76 -6.07 3.78
C GLN A 110 -27.19 -6.61 3.81
N GLY A 111 -27.45 -7.55 4.71
CA GLY A 111 -28.77 -8.18 4.87
C GLY A 111 -29.12 -9.22 3.80
N LYS A 112 -28.26 -9.44 2.79
CA LYS A 112 -28.42 -10.57 1.87
C LYS A 112 -27.99 -11.86 2.56
N THR A 113 -28.73 -12.94 2.32
CA THR A 113 -28.42 -14.27 2.89
C THR A 113 -28.19 -15.33 1.82
N ASP A 114 -28.62 -15.05 0.58
CA ASP A 114 -28.51 -15.98 -0.56
C ASP A 114 -27.37 -15.54 -1.47
N TYR A 115 -26.13 -15.79 -1.03
CA TYR A 115 -24.92 -15.60 -1.83
C TYR A 115 -23.76 -16.44 -1.29
N THR A 116 -22.84 -16.80 -2.17
CA THR A 116 -21.61 -17.51 -1.80
C THR A 116 -20.45 -16.54 -1.55
N VAL A 117 -19.39 -17.02 -0.87
CA VAL A 117 -18.14 -16.25 -0.74
C VAL A 117 -17.56 -15.90 -2.12
N GLU A 118 -17.72 -16.78 -3.09
CA GLU A 118 -17.27 -16.56 -4.46
C GLU A 118 -18.03 -15.41 -5.13
N ASP A 119 -19.35 -15.33 -4.99
CA ASP A 119 -20.17 -14.23 -5.52
C ASP A 119 -19.73 -12.87 -4.95
N TYR A 120 -19.52 -12.84 -3.63
CA TYR A 120 -19.04 -11.65 -2.94
C TYR A 120 -17.66 -11.21 -3.45
N ASN A 121 -16.72 -12.16 -3.55
CA ASN A 121 -15.37 -11.88 -4.02
C ASN A 121 -15.36 -11.40 -5.47
N ASN A 122 -16.15 -12.01 -6.35
CA ASN A 122 -16.27 -11.59 -7.74
C ASN A 122 -16.86 -10.18 -7.85
N THR A 123 -17.91 -9.86 -7.09
CA THR A 123 -18.48 -8.50 -7.07
C THR A 123 -17.48 -7.47 -6.54
N LYS A 124 -16.72 -7.80 -5.48
CA LYS A 124 -15.66 -6.95 -4.93
C LYS A 124 -14.62 -6.64 -6.01
N LEU A 125 -14.12 -7.67 -6.70
CA LEU A 125 -13.10 -7.54 -7.73
C LEU A 125 -13.60 -6.76 -8.94
N ASP A 126 -14.83 -7.00 -9.39
CA ASP A 126 -15.45 -6.24 -10.49
C ASP A 126 -15.48 -4.73 -10.20
N LYS A 127 -15.81 -4.34 -8.96
CA LYS A 127 -15.82 -2.94 -8.54
C LYS A 127 -14.42 -2.35 -8.45
N LEU A 128 -13.47 -3.08 -7.85
CA LEU A 128 -12.07 -2.65 -7.73
C LEU A 128 -11.41 -2.45 -9.10
N GLU A 129 -11.61 -3.36 -10.05
CA GLU A 129 -11.05 -3.27 -11.41
C GLU A 129 -11.56 -2.03 -12.17
N LYS A 130 -12.84 -1.71 -12.00
CA LYS A 130 -13.52 -0.57 -12.64
C LYS A 130 -13.28 0.77 -11.94
N ALA A 131 -12.73 0.75 -10.73
CA ALA A 131 -12.52 1.95 -9.92
C ALA A 131 -11.60 2.97 -10.64
N LYS A 132 -12.01 4.23 -10.56
CA LYS A 132 -11.30 5.40 -11.10
C LYS A 132 -11.26 6.59 -10.13
N ASP A 133 -12.18 6.62 -9.17
CA ASP A 133 -12.21 7.66 -8.16
C ASP A 133 -10.90 7.67 -7.38
N LYS A 134 -10.36 8.87 -7.18
CA LYS A 134 -9.08 9.08 -6.48
C LYS A 134 -9.29 9.79 -5.16
N VAL A 135 -8.38 9.53 -4.23
CA VAL A 135 -8.30 10.17 -2.92
C VAL A 135 -6.86 10.58 -2.64
N LYS A 136 -6.70 11.67 -1.89
CA LYS A 136 -5.40 12.21 -1.49
C LYS A 136 -5.15 11.99 -0.01
N TYR A 137 -3.90 11.69 0.33
CA TYR A 137 -3.46 11.56 1.71
C TYR A 137 -2.14 12.28 1.92
N THR A 138 -2.00 12.95 3.06
CA THR A 138 -0.72 13.42 3.56
C THR A 138 -0.11 12.35 4.46
N ILE A 139 1.16 12.04 4.24
CA ILE A 139 1.93 11.05 4.97
C ILE A 139 3.25 11.69 5.40
N ASP A 140 3.56 11.55 6.69
CA ASP A 140 4.85 11.92 7.25
C ASP A 140 5.72 10.66 7.32
N PHE A 141 6.77 10.62 6.52
CA PHE A 141 7.75 9.55 6.53
C PHE A 141 8.92 9.91 7.45
N GLU A 142 9.18 9.06 8.43
CA GLU A 142 10.33 9.21 9.33
C GLU A 142 11.57 8.54 8.72
N VAL A 143 12.67 9.28 8.64
CA VAL A 143 13.97 8.81 8.19
C VAL A 143 14.99 9.06 9.30
N LYS A 144 15.82 8.05 9.61
CA LYS A 144 16.83 8.12 10.67
C LYS A 144 18.22 7.95 10.11
N LYS A 145 19.17 8.71 10.66
CA LYS A 145 20.60 8.58 10.34
C LYS A 145 21.18 7.43 11.15
N ASP A 146 21.88 6.51 10.49
CA ASP A 146 22.63 5.45 11.14
C ASP A 146 23.98 5.96 11.69
N SER A 147 24.69 5.11 12.43
CA SER A 147 26.00 5.44 13.02
C SER A 147 27.08 5.79 12.00
N ASN A 148 26.88 5.43 10.72
CA ASN A 148 27.79 5.71 9.63
C ASN A 148 27.38 6.98 8.86
N GLY A 149 26.37 7.71 9.33
CA GLY A 149 25.89 8.92 8.68
C GLY A 149 24.92 8.68 7.52
N ASN A 150 24.44 7.44 7.30
CA ASN A 150 23.51 7.15 6.22
C ASN A 150 22.06 7.28 6.68
N TRP A 151 21.24 7.94 5.87
CA TRP A 151 19.80 8.00 6.08
C TRP A 151 19.13 6.67 5.75
N LYS A 152 18.22 6.23 6.60
CA LYS A 152 17.45 5.00 6.49
C LYS A 152 15.99 5.28 6.78
N LEU A 153 15.10 4.82 5.91
CA LEU A 153 13.67 4.91 6.13
C LEU A 153 13.27 4.07 7.36
N SER A 154 12.45 4.64 8.23
CA SER A 154 11.86 3.91 9.35
C SER A 154 10.76 2.96 8.86
N SER A 155 10.38 1.98 9.69
CA SER A 155 9.29 1.07 9.34
C SER A 155 7.99 1.82 9.08
N LEU A 156 7.29 1.45 8.02
CA LEU A 156 5.97 2.02 7.72
C LEU A 156 4.93 1.55 8.74
N SER A 157 4.05 2.45 9.13
CA SER A 157 2.87 2.09 9.92
C SER A 157 1.81 1.37 9.06
N ASN A 158 0.94 0.60 9.69
CA ASN A 158 -0.21 0.00 8.99
C ASN A 158 -1.13 1.06 8.37
N GLU A 159 -1.23 2.23 8.99
CA GLU A 159 -1.98 3.36 8.43
C GLU A 159 -1.33 3.86 7.14
N THR A 160 -0.01 4.06 7.13
CA THR A 160 0.74 4.47 5.94
C THR A 160 0.54 3.47 4.80
N ILE A 161 0.64 2.17 5.10
CA ILE A 161 0.41 1.10 4.11
C ILE A 161 -1.02 1.16 3.55
N LYS A 162 -2.04 1.33 4.42
CA LYS A 162 -3.44 1.47 3.99
C LYS A 162 -3.66 2.69 3.11
N LYS A 163 -3.03 3.84 3.42
CA LYS A 163 -3.09 5.04 2.58
C LYS A 163 -2.50 4.77 1.19
N ILE A 164 -1.32 4.16 1.11
CA ILE A 164 -0.67 3.77 -0.17
C ILE A 164 -1.55 2.79 -0.98
N GLN A 165 -2.25 1.89 -0.31
CA GLN A 165 -3.15 0.91 -0.94
C GLN A 165 -4.52 1.49 -1.32
N GLY A 166 -4.85 2.73 -0.92
CA GLY A 166 -6.19 3.29 -1.12
C GLY A 166 -7.26 2.64 -0.23
N MET A 167 -6.86 2.07 0.90
CA MET A 167 -7.67 1.25 1.82
C MET A 167 -7.86 1.88 3.22
N TYR A 168 -7.41 3.12 3.40
CA TYR A 168 -7.54 3.88 4.65
C TYR A 168 -9.01 4.25 4.92
#